data_AF-A0A9P5PCM9-F1
#
_entry.id   AF-A0A9P5PCM9-F1
#
_cell.length_a   1.000
_cell.length_b   1.000
_cell.length_c   1.000
_cell.angle_alpha   90.00
_cell.angle_beta   90.00
_cell.angle_gamma   90.00
#
_symmetry.space_group_name_H-M   'P 1'
#
loop_
_entity.id
_entity.type
_entity.pdbx_description
1 polymer ?
#
loop_
_entity_poly.entity_id
_entity_poly.type
_entity_poly.pdbx_seq_one_letter_code
_entity_poly.pdbx_strand_id
1 'polypeptide(L)'
;MRTLPPSSRILKSYLFLLLWLTLFIYWFNLLNQITGVEEDLINKPDRPIPSRKVTILRAKLRWALALMALISLAVYEPTLQPETICWLLTVALLCATPLGKHWFVKNCVAMTAGTWALLGASWKVIAPLTSRAELSIPTVSVWLGLLIQIQDLRDMKGDAAIGRRTLPLVFGSSGCRWIITFFLIPVSLLVLWMGGILSIAPVSLMAVHAFLGYRVMHDAGSYYDHKTYMVRLIFQLLILIDLGKKYRFSLISSVWS
;
A
#
# COMPACT_ATOMS: atom_id res chain seq x y z
N MET A 1 26.27 -11.47 23.23
CA MET A 1 25.44 -10.27 23.44
C MET A 1 25.63 -9.34 22.25
N ARG A 2 24.60 -9.10 21.41
CA ARG A 2 24.68 -8.08 20.35
C ARG A 2 24.57 -6.71 21.02
N THR A 3 25.64 -5.94 21.00
CA THR A 3 25.61 -4.53 21.43
C THR A 3 24.61 -3.78 20.56
N LEU A 4 23.72 -3.01 21.19
CA LEU A 4 22.79 -2.16 20.45
C LEU A 4 23.62 -1.21 19.57
N PRO A 5 23.23 -0.98 18.30
CA PRO A 5 23.93 -0.03 17.47
C PRO A 5 23.95 1.35 18.16
N PRO A 6 25.02 2.15 17.97
CA PRO A 6 25.10 3.48 18.55
C PRO A 6 23.83 4.29 18.24
N SER A 7 23.33 5.06 19.20
CA SER A 7 22.12 5.88 19.04
C SER A 7 22.15 6.76 17.78
N SER A 8 23.34 7.25 17.42
CA SER A 8 23.60 8.01 16.19
C SER A 8 23.35 7.21 14.91
N ARG A 9 23.64 5.90 14.88
CA ARG A 9 23.36 5.03 13.73
C ARG A 9 21.87 4.79 13.57
N ILE A 10 21.17 4.56 14.69
CA ILE A 10 19.72 4.39 14.71
C ILE A 10 19.04 5.65 14.16
N LEU A 11 19.40 6.83 14.67
CA LEU A 11 18.85 8.11 14.20
C LEU A 11 19.08 8.32 12.70
N LYS A 12 20.30 8.05 12.21
CA LYS A 12 20.62 8.16 10.77
C LYS A 12 19.74 7.24 9.91
N SER A 13 19.55 5.98 10.30
CA SER A 13 18.67 5.04 9.58
C SER A 13 17.22 5.54 9.53
N TYR A 14 16.68 6.06 10.64
CA TYR A 14 15.31 6.58 10.64
C TYR A 14 15.16 7.86 9.83
N LEU A 15 16.13 8.79 9.89
CA LEU A 15 16.10 10.00 9.06
C LEU A 15 16.20 9.66 7.57
N PHE A 16 17.08 8.72 7.21
CA PHE A 16 17.19 8.22 5.85
C PHE A 16 15.88 7.56 5.39
N LEU A 17 15.29 6.69 6.22
CA LEU A 17 13.99 6.07 5.94
C LEU A 17 12.91 7.12 5.72
N LEU A 18 12.81 8.12 6.59
CA LEU A 18 11.81 9.18 6.49
C LEU A 18 11.95 9.95 5.17
N LEU A 19 13.19 10.30 4.78
CA LEU A 19 13.47 10.97 3.51
C LEU A 19 13.08 10.08 2.32
N TRP A 20 13.58 8.83 2.29
CA TRP A 20 13.31 7.89 1.21
C TRP A 20 11.82 7.59 1.07
N LEU A 21 11.13 7.31 2.19
CA LEU A 21 9.70 7.00 2.25
C LEU A 21 8.85 8.19 1.78
N THR A 22 9.25 9.40 2.19
CA THR A 22 8.60 10.64 1.72
C THR A 22 8.71 10.75 0.21
N LEU A 23 9.91 10.58 -0.36
CA LEU A 23 10.12 10.65 -1.80
C LEU A 23 9.38 9.54 -2.55
N PHE A 24 9.41 8.31 -2.04
CA PHE A 24 8.72 7.15 -2.61
C PHE A 24 7.22 7.41 -2.79
N ILE A 25 6.56 7.86 -1.72
CA ILE A 25 5.12 8.13 -1.71
C ILE A 25 4.80 9.41 -2.48
N TYR A 26 5.57 10.47 -2.26
CA TYR A 26 5.32 11.79 -2.84
C TYR A 26 5.45 11.78 -4.36
N TRP A 27 6.48 11.12 -4.89
CA TRP A 27 6.71 11.00 -6.32
C TRP A 27 5.53 10.33 -7.05
N PHE A 28 5.06 9.18 -6.54
CA PHE A 28 3.87 8.51 -7.08
C PHE A 28 2.61 9.36 -6.99
N ASN A 29 2.35 9.95 -5.81
CA ASN A 29 1.17 10.78 -5.60
C ASN A 29 1.12 12.01 -6.52
N LEU A 30 2.28 12.58 -6.86
CA LEU A 30 2.38 13.65 -7.85
C LEU A 30 1.99 13.15 -9.23
N LEU A 31 2.57 12.03 -9.69
CA LEU A 31 2.25 11.51 -11.03
C LEU A 31 0.78 11.12 -11.16
N ASN A 32 0.24 10.44 -10.13
CA ASN A 32 -1.16 10.03 -10.10
C ASN A 32 -2.11 11.25 -10.17
N GLN A 33 -1.79 12.34 -9.48
CA GLN A 33 -2.60 13.57 -9.56
C GLN A 33 -2.41 14.33 -10.87
N ILE A 34 -1.20 14.33 -11.45
CA ILE A 34 -0.92 14.99 -12.74
C ILE A 34 -1.67 14.27 -13.88
N THR A 35 -1.78 12.94 -13.80
CA THR A 35 -2.40 12.11 -14.85
C THR A 35 -3.88 11.78 -14.58
N GLY A 36 -4.37 12.05 -13.38
CA GLY A 36 -5.74 11.76 -12.93
C GLY A 36 -6.56 13.00 -12.58
N VAL A 37 -6.33 14.14 -13.25
CA VAL A 37 -7.01 15.40 -12.93
C VAL A 37 -8.53 15.28 -13.12
N GLU A 38 -8.96 14.65 -14.22
CA GLU A 38 -10.37 14.48 -14.57
C GLU A 38 -11.08 13.56 -13.56
N GLU A 39 -10.43 12.49 -13.13
CA GLU A 39 -10.92 11.59 -12.08
C GLU A 39 -11.04 12.35 -10.74
N ASP A 40 -10.00 13.07 -10.37
CA ASP A 40 -9.94 13.76 -9.08
C ASP A 40 -10.91 14.95 -9.02
N LEU A 41 -11.22 15.61 -10.13
CA LEU A 41 -12.27 16.65 -10.17
C LEU A 41 -13.64 16.11 -9.73
N ILE A 42 -13.91 14.83 -9.98
CA ILE A 42 -15.17 14.17 -9.60
C ILE A 42 -15.08 13.61 -8.19
N ASN A 43 -14.04 12.81 -7.91
CA ASN A 43 -13.97 12.04 -6.66
C ASN A 43 -13.37 12.83 -5.49
N LYS A 44 -12.45 13.76 -5.77
CA LYS A 44 -11.54 14.38 -4.78
C LYS A 44 -11.27 15.86 -5.11
N PRO A 45 -12.31 16.70 -5.25
CA PRO A 45 -12.18 18.08 -5.75
C PRO A 45 -11.34 19.00 -4.84
N ASP A 46 -11.13 18.60 -3.58
CA ASP A 46 -10.32 19.29 -2.59
C ASP A 46 -8.81 19.12 -2.79
N ARG A 47 -8.38 18.16 -3.63
CA ARG A 47 -6.96 17.89 -3.94
C ARG A 47 -6.26 19.12 -4.54
N PRO A 48 -4.93 19.27 -4.34
CA PRO A 48 -4.20 20.47 -4.76
C PRO A 48 -4.35 20.90 -6.22
N ILE A 49 -4.39 19.96 -7.17
CA ILE A 49 -4.54 20.29 -8.60
C ILE A 49 -6.00 20.64 -8.96
N PRO A 50 -7.02 19.78 -8.67
CA PRO A 50 -8.43 20.13 -8.90
C PRO A 50 -8.86 21.44 -8.22
N SER A 51 -8.43 21.68 -6.98
CA SER A 51 -8.74 22.91 -6.23
C SER A 51 -7.89 24.12 -6.61
N ARG A 52 -7.04 24.01 -7.65
CA ARG A 52 -6.17 25.08 -8.17
C ARG A 52 -5.15 25.65 -7.16
N LYS A 53 -4.92 24.98 -6.03
CA LYS A 53 -3.84 25.33 -5.07
C LYS A 53 -2.44 25.15 -5.69
N VAL A 54 -2.31 24.27 -6.69
CA VAL A 54 -1.07 23.99 -7.42
C VAL A 54 -1.35 23.88 -8.91
N THR A 55 -0.56 24.57 -9.74
CA THR A 55 -0.62 24.44 -11.19
C THR A 55 0.02 23.14 -11.66
N ILE A 56 -0.45 22.57 -12.78
CA ILE A 56 0.13 21.36 -13.39
C ILE A 56 1.62 21.52 -13.65
N LEU A 57 2.06 22.69 -14.12
CA LEU A 57 3.49 22.98 -14.35
C LEU A 57 4.32 22.84 -13.07
N ARG A 58 3.85 23.42 -11.95
CA ARG A 58 4.54 23.31 -10.65
C ARG A 58 4.50 21.89 -10.11
N ALA A 59 3.43 21.14 -10.36
CA ALA A 59 3.35 19.73 -10.00
C ALA A 59 4.38 18.89 -10.78
N LYS A 60 4.51 19.10 -12.11
CA LYS A 60 5.51 18.44 -12.95
C LYS A 60 6.94 18.74 -12.53
N LEU A 61 7.24 19.99 -12.17
CA LEU A 61 8.55 20.36 -11.64
C LEU A 61 8.88 19.60 -10.36
N ARG A 62 7.95 19.58 -9.39
CA ARG A 62 8.10 18.82 -8.14
C ARG A 62 8.26 17.32 -8.40
N TRP A 63 7.55 16.80 -9.38
CA TRP A 63 7.63 15.39 -9.77
C TRP A 63 9.03 15.05 -10.31
N ALA A 64 9.58 15.88 -11.20
CA ALA A 64 10.93 15.69 -11.74
C ALA A 64 11.99 15.78 -10.64
N LEU A 65 11.88 16.76 -9.74
CA LEU A 65 12.80 16.90 -8.60
C LEU A 65 12.72 15.70 -7.65
N ALA A 66 11.51 15.22 -7.34
CA ALA A 66 11.32 14.05 -6.49
C ALA A 66 11.87 12.76 -7.12
N LEU A 67 11.71 12.60 -8.45
CA LEU A 67 12.28 11.47 -9.19
C LEU A 67 13.81 11.49 -9.15
N MET A 68 14.42 12.65 -9.46
CA MET A 68 15.87 12.80 -9.41
C MET A 68 16.40 12.48 -8.02
N ALA A 69 15.78 13.02 -6.95
CA ALA A 69 16.17 12.72 -5.59
C ALA A 69 16.04 11.23 -5.24
N LEU A 70 14.96 10.58 -5.65
CA LEU A 70 14.75 9.14 -5.41
C LEU A 70 15.83 8.30 -6.13
N ILE A 71 16.17 8.63 -7.38
CA ILE A 71 17.25 7.97 -8.12
C ILE A 71 18.60 8.21 -7.46
N SER A 72 18.91 9.45 -7.04
CA SER A 72 20.15 9.76 -6.34
C SER A 72 20.29 8.98 -5.04
N LEU A 73 19.20 8.77 -4.28
CA LEU A 73 19.23 7.93 -3.08
C LEU A 73 19.47 6.46 -3.40
N ALA A 74 18.92 5.91 -4.49
CA ALA A 74 19.17 4.54 -4.90
C ALA A 74 20.60 4.32 -5.46
N VAL A 75 21.24 5.38 -5.99
CA VAL A 75 22.66 5.35 -6.34
C VAL A 75 23.52 5.41 -5.08
N TYR A 76 23.15 6.27 -4.12
CA TYR A 76 23.86 6.40 -2.84
C TYR A 76 23.77 5.15 -1.97
N GLU A 77 22.61 4.49 -1.95
CA GLU A 77 22.36 3.25 -1.21
C GLU A 77 21.95 2.13 -2.18
N PRO A 78 22.91 1.43 -2.80
CA PRO A 78 22.63 0.41 -3.82
C PRO A 78 21.78 -0.75 -3.34
N THR A 79 21.74 -1.02 -2.03
CA THR A 79 20.95 -2.13 -1.45
C THR A 79 19.44 -1.96 -1.67
N LEU A 80 18.98 -0.74 -1.95
CA LEU A 80 17.57 -0.38 -2.21
C LEU A 80 17.21 -0.30 -3.69
N GLN A 81 18.17 -0.58 -4.59
CA GLN A 81 17.93 -0.54 -6.04
C GLN A 81 16.82 -1.50 -6.50
N PRO A 82 16.74 -2.77 -6.04
CA PRO A 82 15.70 -3.69 -6.49
C PRO A 82 14.29 -3.15 -6.20
N GLU A 83 14.07 -2.63 -5.00
CA GLU A 83 12.78 -2.04 -4.60
C GLU A 83 12.51 -0.72 -5.32
N THR A 84 13.52 0.12 -5.48
CA THR A 84 13.37 1.39 -6.20
C THR A 84 13.00 1.14 -7.67
N ILE A 85 13.70 0.21 -8.35
CA ILE A 85 13.40 -0.18 -9.73
C ILE A 85 12.00 -0.80 -9.83
N CYS A 86 11.67 -1.71 -8.93
CA CYS A 86 10.31 -2.30 -8.86
C CYS A 86 9.24 -1.20 -8.74
N TRP A 87 9.48 -0.18 -7.92
CA TRP A 87 8.56 0.93 -7.78
C TRP A 87 8.47 1.80 -9.04
N LEU A 88 9.59 2.14 -9.67
CA LEU A 88 9.59 2.88 -10.93
C LEU A 88 8.78 2.16 -12.02
N LEU A 89 8.98 0.85 -12.16
CA LEU A 89 8.24 0.01 -13.10
C LEU A 89 6.76 -0.09 -12.75
N THR A 90 6.44 -0.21 -11.46
CA THR A 90 5.05 -0.24 -10.96
C THR A 90 4.32 1.06 -11.29
N VAL A 91 4.95 2.20 -11.06
CA VAL A 91 4.36 3.52 -11.36
C VAL A 91 4.23 3.74 -12.86
N ALA A 92 5.22 3.32 -13.66
CA ALA A 92 5.10 3.33 -15.12
C ALA A 92 3.92 2.46 -15.60
N LEU A 93 3.78 1.25 -15.06
CA LEU A 93 2.64 0.37 -15.38
C LEU A 93 1.30 1.02 -15.03
N LEU A 94 1.19 1.65 -13.86
CA LEU A 94 -0.04 2.30 -13.40
C LEU A 94 -0.41 3.55 -14.18
N CYS A 95 0.56 4.43 -14.46
CA CYS A 95 0.29 5.77 -14.98
C CYS A 95 0.56 5.93 -16.48
N ALA A 96 1.41 5.09 -17.08
CA ALA A 96 1.85 5.23 -18.47
C ALA A 96 1.32 4.13 -19.40
N THR A 97 0.55 3.16 -18.89
CA THR A 97 0.00 2.07 -19.73
C THR A 97 -1.51 1.92 -19.55
N PRO A 98 -2.24 1.44 -20.59
CA PRO A 98 -3.65 1.10 -20.45
C PRO A 98 -3.91 -0.02 -19.44
N LEU A 99 -2.92 -0.88 -19.17
CA LEU A 99 -3.05 -1.99 -18.22
C LEU A 99 -3.31 -1.48 -16.79
N GLY A 100 -2.77 -0.32 -16.43
CA GLY A 100 -3.05 0.35 -15.15
C GLY A 100 -4.52 0.69 -14.93
N LYS A 101 -5.36 0.68 -15.98
CA LYS A 101 -6.81 0.89 -15.88
C LYS A 101 -7.59 -0.38 -15.52
N HIS A 102 -6.98 -1.57 -15.60
CA HIS A 102 -7.63 -2.85 -15.31
C HIS A 102 -7.50 -3.20 -13.83
N TRP A 103 -8.61 -3.54 -13.17
CA TRP A 103 -8.67 -3.80 -11.72
C TRP A 103 -7.61 -4.81 -11.23
N PHE A 104 -7.42 -5.91 -11.97
CA PHE A 104 -6.48 -6.96 -11.54
C PHE A 104 -5.03 -6.47 -11.61
N VAL A 105 -4.67 -5.79 -12.70
CA VAL A 105 -3.30 -5.29 -12.89
C VAL A 105 -3.01 -4.16 -11.92
N LYS A 106 -3.92 -3.19 -11.81
CA LYS A 106 -3.82 -2.05 -10.88
C LYS A 106 -3.60 -2.53 -9.45
N ASN A 107 -4.48 -3.39 -8.96
CA ASN A 107 -4.57 -3.67 -7.54
C ASN A 107 -3.82 -4.95 -7.13
N CYS A 108 -4.04 -6.07 -7.83
CA CYS A 108 -3.44 -7.36 -7.44
C CYS A 108 -1.98 -7.50 -7.86
N VAL A 109 -1.57 -6.87 -8.97
CA VAL A 109 -0.20 -6.94 -9.48
C VAL A 109 0.61 -5.72 -9.04
N ALA A 110 0.24 -4.55 -9.56
CA ALA A 110 1.03 -3.32 -9.38
C ALA A 110 1.05 -2.87 -7.92
N MET A 111 -0.10 -2.81 -7.23
CA MET A 111 -0.10 -2.38 -5.84
C MET A 111 0.49 -3.39 -4.86
N THR A 112 0.41 -4.69 -5.16
CA THR A 112 1.18 -5.72 -4.43
C THR A 112 2.69 -5.51 -4.61
N ALA A 113 3.17 -5.33 -5.84
CA ALA A 113 4.58 -5.11 -6.14
C ALA A 113 5.10 -3.80 -5.50
N GLY A 114 4.32 -2.72 -5.59
CA GLY A 114 4.64 -1.46 -4.92
C GLY A 114 4.67 -1.57 -3.40
N THR A 115 3.76 -2.34 -2.81
CA THR A 115 3.77 -2.60 -1.36
C THR A 115 4.99 -3.43 -0.95
N TRP A 116 5.39 -4.41 -1.77
CA TRP A 116 6.63 -5.16 -1.55
C TRP A 116 7.85 -4.25 -1.61
N ALA A 117 7.95 -3.37 -2.62
CA ALA A 117 9.04 -2.41 -2.72
C ALA A 117 9.10 -1.49 -1.50
N LEU A 118 7.95 -0.98 -1.07
CA LEU A 118 7.81 -0.12 0.10
C LEU A 118 8.30 -0.82 1.38
N LEU A 119 7.76 -2.00 1.67
CA LEU A 119 8.05 -2.75 2.89
C LEU A 119 9.47 -3.33 2.89
N GLY A 120 9.92 -3.84 1.73
CA GLY A 120 11.26 -4.39 1.53
C GLY A 120 12.35 -3.38 1.81
N ALA A 121 12.29 -2.23 1.14
CA ALA A 121 13.25 -1.16 1.34
C ALA A 121 13.20 -0.60 2.77
N SER A 122 11.97 -0.38 3.29
CA SER A 122 11.80 0.12 4.66
C SER A 122 12.44 -0.82 5.69
N TRP A 123 12.28 -2.13 5.51
CA TRP A 123 12.87 -3.12 6.41
C TRP A 123 14.40 -3.14 6.33
N LYS A 124 14.97 -3.14 5.12
CA LYS A 124 16.43 -3.12 4.88
C LYS A 124 17.13 -1.95 5.58
N VAL A 125 16.48 -0.78 5.64
CA VAL A 125 17.05 0.42 6.27
C VAL A 125 17.12 0.32 7.80
N ILE A 126 16.12 -0.32 8.43
CA ILE A 126 15.96 -0.32 9.90
C ILE A 126 16.44 -1.59 10.57
N ALA A 127 16.50 -2.72 9.84
CA ALA A 127 16.81 -4.02 10.40
C ALA A 127 17.50 -4.93 9.37
N PRO A 128 18.36 -5.86 9.82
CA PRO A 128 18.88 -6.89 8.95
C PRO A 128 17.75 -7.80 8.44
N LEU A 129 17.87 -8.24 7.18
CA LEU A 129 16.98 -9.26 6.63
C LEU A 129 17.21 -10.58 7.35
N THR A 130 16.12 -11.21 7.73
CA THR A 130 16.09 -12.56 8.31
C THR A 130 15.20 -13.41 7.42
N SER A 131 15.41 -14.74 7.40
CA SER A 131 14.58 -15.65 6.57
C SER A 131 13.08 -15.50 6.86
N ARG A 132 12.71 -15.15 8.10
CA ARG A 132 11.32 -14.89 8.49
C ARG A 132 10.79 -13.56 7.93
N ALA A 133 11.62 -12.51 7.85
CA ALA A 133 11.25 -11.24 7.23
C ALA A 133 11.10 -11.39 5.71
N GLU A 134 11.96 -12.19 5.07
CA GLU A 134 11.90 -12.49 3.63
C GLU A 134 10.59 -13.18 3.22
N LEU A 135 9.99 -13.99 4.11
CA LEU A 135 8.65 -14.54 3.89
C LEU A 135 7.54 -13.54 4.26
N SER A 136 7.68 -12.84 5.39
CA SER A 136 6.61 -11.98 5.91
C SER A 136 6.30 -10.79 5.01
N ILE A 137 7.32 -10.18 4.39
CA ILE A 137 7.17 -9.01 3.51
C ILE A 137 6.26 -9.31 2.30
N PRO A 138 6.56 -10.30 1.45
CA PRO A 138 5.68 -10.63 0.32
C PRO A 138 4.30 -11.11 0.79
N THR A 139 4.18 -11.84 1.91
CA THR A 139 2.88 -12.23 2.47
C THR A 139 2.01 -11.00 2.79
N VAL A 140 2.57 -10.02 3.51
CA VAL A 140 1.85 -8.78 3.85
C VAL A 140 1.51 -7.99 2.58
N SER A 141 2.42 -7.94 1.60
CA SER A 141 2.17 -7.24 0.33
C SER A 141 1.01 -7.83 -0.45
N VAL A 142 0.93 -9.16 -0.57
CA VAL A 142 -0.19 -9.83 -1.26
C VAL A 142 -1.49 -9.61 -0.48
N TRP A 143 -1.46 -9.76 0.85
CA TRP A 143 -2.62 -9.50 1.71
C TRP A 143 -3.19 -8.07 1.52
N LEU A 144 -2.32 -7.06 1.54
CA LEU A 144 -2.73 -5.66 1.33
C LEU A 144 -3.22 -5.39 -0.09
N GLY A 145 -2.55 -5.97 -1.10
CA GLY A 145 -2.92 -5.84 -2.51
C GLY A 145 -4.29 -6.45 -2.85
N LEU A 146 -4.67 -7.57 -2.22
CA LEU A 146 -6.00 -8.16 -2.38
C LEU A 146 -7.10 -7.25 -1.83
N LEU A 147 -6.84 -6.55 -0.72
CA LEU A 147 -7.83 -5.72 -0.04
C LEU A 147 -7.91 -4.28 -0.55
N ILE A 148 -7.01 -3.86 -1.45
CA ILE A 148 -7.02 -2.49 -1.99
C ILE A 148 -8.23 -2.23 -2.90
N GLN A 149 -8.86 -3.28 -3.43
CA GLN A 149 -10.09 -3.22 -4.24
C GLN A 149 -11.23 -2.47 -3.55
N ILE A 150 -11.26 -2.48 -2.21
CA ILE A 150 -12.27 -1.76 -1.40
C ILE A 150 -12.28 -0.26 -1.70
N GLN A 151 -11.12 0.32 -2.05
CA GLN A 151 -11.06 1.75 -2.38
C GLN A 151 -11.85 2.09 -3.64
N ASP A 152 -11.96 1.17 -4.59
CA ASP A 152 -12.55 1.46 -5.90
C ASP A 152 -14.08 1.64 -5.78
N LEU A 153 -14.71 1.13 -4.71
CA LEU A 153 -16.14 1.34 -4.43
C LEU A 153 -16.49 2.83 -4.24
N ARG A 154 -15.65 3.60 -3.54
CA ARG A 154 -15.89 5.04 -3.37
C ARG A 154 -15.57 5.85 -4.63
N ASP A 155 -14.69 5.34 -5.49
CA ASP A 155 -14.11 6.06 -6.62
C ASP A 155 -14.82 5.74 -7.96
N MET A 156 -15.92 4.95 -7.94
CA MET A 156 -16.65 4.47 -9.13
C MET A 156 -17.01 5.58 -10.15
N LYS A 157 -17.49 6.74 -9.68
CA LYS A 157 -17.94 7.83 -10.57
C LYS A 157 -16.77 8.41 -11.38
N GLY A 158 -15.69 8.79 -10.72
CA GLY A 158 -14.49 9.29 -11.39
C GLY A 158 -13.80 8.22 -12.24
N ASP A 159 -13.76 6.96 -11.78
CA ASP A 159 -13.20 5.84 -12.55
C ASP A 159 -13.97 5.63 -13.86
N ALA A 160 -15.30 5.71 -13.84
CA ALA A 160 -16.14 5.56 -15.02
C ALA A 160 -15.89 6.69 -16.03
N ALA A 161 -15.74 7.93 -15.55
CA ALA A 161 -15.53 9.11 -16.41
C ALA A 161 -14.23 9.05 -17.23
N ILE A 162 -13.21 8.33 -16.76
CA ILE A 162 -11.91 8.17 -17.46
C ILE A 162 -11.74 6.79 -18.12
N GLY A 163 -12.82 6.00 -18.17
CA GLY A 163 -12.86 4.70 -18.82
C GLY A 163 -12.01 3.64 -18.13
N ARG A 164 -11.93 3.66 -16.78
CA ARG A 164 -11.29 2.56 -16.03
C ARG A 164 -12.19 1.32 -15.99
N ARG A 165 -11.55 0.16 -15.85
CA ARG A 165 -12.22 -1.13 -15.66
C ARG A 165 -11.92 -1.64 -14.25
N THR A 166 -12.33 -0.86 -13.24
CA THR A 166 -12.20 -1.25 -11.82
C THR A 166 -13.20 -2.34 -11.45
N LEU A 167 -12.93 -3.10 -10.39
CA LEU A 167 -13.75 -4.26 -10.00
C LEU A 167 -15.25 -3.90 -9.86
N PRO A 168 -15.64 -2.77 -9.22
CA PRO A 168 -17.05 -2.39 -9.15
C PRO A 168 -17.66 -1.89 -10.47
N LEU A 169 -16.86 -1.44 -11.44
CA LEU A 169 -17.36 -1.09 -12.77
C LEU A 169 -17.55 -2.32 -13.66
N VAL A 170 -16.77 -3.37 -13.45
CA VAL A 170 -16.87 -4.63 -14.22
C VAL A 170 -18.00 -5.53 -13.70
N PHE A 171 -18.13 -5.67 -12.39
CA PHE A 171 -19.08 -6.60 -11.76
C PHE A 171 -20.28 -5.91 -11.09
N GLY A 172 -20.38 -4.58 -11.19
CA GLY A 172 -21.34 -3.77 -10.44
C GLY A 172 -20.98 -3.63 -8.95
N SER A 173 -21.63 -2.69 -8.26
CA SER A 173 -21.44 -2.46 -6.81
C SER A 173 -21.68 -3.76 -6.02
N SER A 174 -22.85 -4.38 -6.19
CA SER A 174 -23.22 -5.59 -5.45
C SER A 174 -22.28 -6.76 -5.75
N GLY A 175 -22.00 -7.04 -7.02
CA GLY A 175 -21.10 -8.13 -7.40
C GLY A 175 -19.68 -7.93 -6.85
N CYS A 176 -19.16 -6.70 -6.88
CA CYS A 176 -17.89 -6.35 -6.27
C CYS A 176 -17.88 -6.57 -4.75
N ARG A 177 -18.93 -6.16 -4.03
CA ARG A 177 -19.05 -6.38 -2.57
C ARG A 177 -19.07 -7.88 -2.22
N TRP A 178 -19.77 -8.70 -3.02
CA TRP A 178 -19.77 -10.15 -2.88
C TRP A 178 -18.36 -10.75 -3.12
N ILE A 179 -17.70 -10.37 -4.22
CA ILE A 179 -16.34 -10.82 -4.53
C ILE A 179 -15.36 -10.42 -3.42
N ILE A 180 -15.42 -9.19 -2.92
CA ILE A 180 -14.54 -8.74 -1.83
C ILE A 180 -14.80 -9.58 -0.57
N THR A 181 -16.06 -9.72 -0.18
CA THR A 181 -16.42 -10.31 1.13
C THR A 181 -16.24 -11.82 1.17
N PHE A 182 -16.67 -12.53 0.13
CA PHE A 182 -16.71 -13.99 0.12
C PHE A 182 -15.57 -14.64 -0.65
N PHE A 183 -14.76 -13.87 -1.38
CA PHE A 183 -13.60 -14.39 -2.08
C PHE A 183 -12.29 -13.70 -1.64
N LEU A 184 -12.15 -12.39 -1.83
CA LEU A 184 -10.87 -11.71 -1.58
C LEU A 184 -10.49 -11.66 -0.09
N ILE A 185 -11.45 -11.44 0.82
CA ILE A 185 -11.19 -11.48 2.26
C ILE A 185 -10.73 -12.88 2.68
N PRO A 186 -11.44 -13.98 2.40
CA PRO A 186 -10.98 -15.34 2.69
C PRO A 186 -9.62 -15.68 2.07
N VAL A 187 -9.39 -15.35 0.80
CA VAL A 187 -8.09 -15.58 0.15
C VAL A 187 -6.99 -14.78 0.84
N SER A 188 -7.25 -13.55 1.26
CA SER A 188 -6.27 -12.73 1.97
C SER A 188 -5.94 -13.29 3.36
N LEU A 189 -6.91 -13.88 4.07
CA LEU A 189 -6.67 -14.62 5.32
C LEU A 189 -5.88 -15.92 5.08
N LEU A 190 -6.16 -16.64 3.99
CA LEU A 190 -5.40 -17.82 3.60
C LEU A 190 -3.92 -17.47 3.33
N VAL A 191 -3.66 -16.36 2.64
CA VAL A 191 -2.29 -15.85 2.43
C VAL A 191 -1.59 -15.58 3.76
N LEU A 192 -2.27 -14.91 4.72
CA LEU A 192 -1.72 -14.68 6.06
C LEU A 192 -1.47 -15.98 6.83
N TRP A 193 -2.31 -16.99 6.66
CA TRP A 193 -2.13 -18.31 7.26
C TRP A 193 -0.91 -19.04 6.68
N MET A 194 -0.79 -19.08 5.35
CA MET A 194 0.37 -19.69 4.67
C MET A 194 1.70 -19.03 5.06
N GLY A 195 1.70 -17.71 5.26
CA GLY A 195 2.88 -16.98 5.75
C GLY A 195 3.10 -17.06 7.26
N GLY A 196 2.28 -17.81 8.00
CA GLY A 196 2.38 -17.98 9.46
C GLY A 196 2.02 -16.73 10.27
N ILE A 197 1.50 -15.67 9.63
CA ILE A 197 1.13 -14.40 10.28
C ILE A 197 -0.20 -14.53 11.01
N LEU A 198 -1.15 -15.27 10.42
CA LEU A 198 -2.47 -15.46 11.02
C LEU A 198 -2.37 -16.10 12.41
N SER A 199 -1.46 -17.05 12.59
CA SER A 199 -1.24 -17.77 13.84
C SER A 199 -0.75 -16.88 15.00
N ILE A 200 -0.20 -15.70 14.70
CA ILE A 200 0.31 -14.76 15.72
C ILE A 200 -0.84 -14.00 16.40
N ALA A 201 -1.91 -13.74 15.65
CA ALA A 201 -3.02 -12.92 16.13
C ALA A 201 -4.36 -13.35 15.49
N PRO A 202 -4.78 -14.63 15.65
CA PRO A 202 -5.89 -15.19 14.88
C PRO A 202 -7.22 -14.49 15.18
N VAL A 203 -7.53 -14.25 16.46
CA VAL A 203 -8.78 -13.63 16.87
C VAL A 203 -8.90 -12.20 16.35
N SER A 204 -7.86 -11.36 16.50
CA SER A 204 -7.92 -9.97 16.04
C SER A 204 -7.96 -9.85 14.53
N LEU A 205 -7.18 -10.68 13.81
CA LEU A 205 -7.23 -10.73 12.36
C LEU A 205 -8.62 -11.18 11.87
N MET A 206 -9.18 -12.26 12.40
CA MET A 206 -10.51 -12.72 12.01
C MET A 206 -11.60 -11.69 12.32
N ALA A 207 -11.59 -11.10 13.52
CA ALA A 207 -12.59 -10.11 13.92
C ALA A 207 -12.56 -8.85 13.03
N VAL A 208 -11.36 -8.33 12.73
CA VAL A 208 -11.21 -7.17 11.83
C VAL A 208 -11.71 -7.49 10.43
N HIS A 209 -11.37 -8.66 9.88
CA HIS A 209 -11.80 -9.03 8.52
C HIS A 209 -13.29 -9.32 8.43
N ALA A 210 -13.89 -9.93 9.47
CA ALA A 210 -15.33 -10.12 9.57
C ALA A 210 -16.07 -8.78 9.64
N PHE A 211 -15.60 -7.85 10.48
CA PHE A 211 -16.17 -6.50 10.57
C PHE A 211 -16.01 -5.72 9.26
N LEU A 212 -14.87 -5.87 8.59
CA LEU A 212 -14.63 -5.27 7.28
C LEU A 212 -15.60 -5.84 6.23
N GLY A 213 -15.81 -7.16 6.22
CA GLY A 213 -16.78 -7.82 5.34
C GLY A 213 -18.20 -7.31 5.57
N TYR A 214 -18.64 -7.23 6.83
CA TYR A 214 -19.93 -6.62 7.20
C TYR A 214 -20.06 -5.20 6.64
N ARG A 215 -19.01 -4.37 6.83
CA ARG A 215 -19.01 -3.00 6.32
C ARG A 215 -18.98 -2.92 4.80
N VAL A 216 -18.29 -3.81 4.10
CA VAL A 216 -18.27 -3.84 2.63
C VAL A 216 -19.65 -4.24 2.10
N MET A 217 -20.34 -5.18 2.73
CA MET A 217 -21.68 -5.61 2.31
C MET A 217 -22.77 -4.55 2.57
N HIS A 218 -22.56 -3.64 3.51
CA HIS A 218 -23.50 -2.57 3.79
C HIS A 218 -23.41 -1.45 2.73
N ASP A 219 -24.24 -1.54 1.69
CA ASP A 219 -24.27 -0.57 0.60
C ASP A 219 -25.01 0.72 1.00
N ALA A 220 -24.26 1.68 1.55
CA ALA A 220 -24.76 3.00 1.95
C ALA A 220 -24.11 4.15 1.16
N GLY A 221 -23.66 3.86 -0.07
CA GLY A 221 -23.11 4.84 -1.00
C GLY A 221 -21.64 5.24 -0.79
N SER A 222 -21.12 6.04 -1.73
CA SER A 222 -19.68 6.37 -1.85
C SER A 222 -19.05 7.01 -0.60
N TYR A 223 -19.79 7.85 0.13
CA TYR A 223 -19.28 8.42 1.39
C TYR A 223 -19.05 7.35 2.46
N TYR A 224 -19.97 6.40 2.58
CA TYR A 224 -19.83 5.27 3.50
C TYR A 224 -18.69 4.35 3.07
N ASP A 225 -18.54 4.10 1.77
CA ASP A 225 -17.42 3.32 1.21
C ASP A 225 -16.07 4.00 1.47
N HIS A 226 -16.01 5.34 1.41
CA HIS A 226 -14.84 6.10 1.78
C HIS A 226 -14.48 5.87 3.27
N LYS A 227 -15.46 5.89 4.17
CA LYS A 227 -15.23 5.57 5.59
C LYS A 227 -14.79 4.12 5.78
N THR A 228 -15.38 3.16 5.06
CA THR A 228 -14.96 1.75 5.08
C THR A 228 -13.50 1.59 4.64
N TYR A 229 -13.08 2.30 3.59
CA TYR A 229 -11.68 2.34 3.17
C TYR A 229 -10.75 2.91 4.26
N MET A 230 -11.15 3.99 4.94
CA MET A 230 -10.33 4.57 6.02
C MET A 230 -10.24 3.64 7.24
N VAL A 231 -11.34 3.00 7.61
CA VAL A 231 -11.39 1.98 8.66
C VAL A 231 -10.44 0.82 8.35
N ARG A 232 -10.43 0.34 7.09
CA ARG A 232 -9.49 -0.67 6.62
C ARG A 232 -8.04 -0.24 6.85
N LEU A 233 -7.66 0.98 6.45
CA LEU A 233 -6.30 1.48 6.62
C LEU A 233 -5.88 1.53 8.10
N ILE A 234 -6.76 2.05 8.96
CA ILE A 234 -6.49 2.14 10.41
C ILE A 234 -6.29 0.74 11.00
N PHE A 235 -7.17 -0.21 10.70
CA PHE A 235 -7.02 -1.56 11.24
C PHE A 235 -5.78 -2.26 10.72
N GLN A 236 -5.44 -2.10 9.44
CA GLN A 236 -4.20 -2.66 8.88
C GLN A 236 -2.98 -2.10 9.59
N LEU A 237 -2.94 -0.79 9.88
CA LEU A 237 -1.87 -0.18 10.65
C LEU A 237 -1.79 -0.73 12.08
N LEU A 238 -2.92 -0.84 12.77
CA LEU A 238 -2.99 -1.37 14.14
C LEU A 238 -2.56 -2.85 14.20
N ILE A 239 -2.98 -3.64 13.22
CA ILE A 239 -2.55 -5.04 13.06
C ILE A 239 -1.04 -5.10 12.85
N LEU A 240 -0.47 -4.29 11.96
CA LEU A 240 0.98 -4.29 11.73
C LEU A 240 1.76 -3.88 12.99
N ILE A 241 1.23 -2.97 13.81
CA ILE A 241 1.82 -2.60 15.09
C ILE A 241 1.71 -3.75 16.11
N ASP A 242 0.54 -4.38 16.25
CA ASP A 242 0.34 -5.52 17.16
C ASP A 242 1.22 -6.70 16.78
N LEU A 243 1.25 -7.03 15.48
CA LEU A 243 2.17 -8.01 14.92
C LEU A 243 3.60 -7.61 15.25
N GLY A 244 4.04 -6.38 14.96
CA GLY A 244 5.40 -5.93 15.28
C GLY A 244 5.79 -6.13 16.76
N LYS A 245 4.87 -5.87 17.69
CA LYS A 245 5.09 -6.14 19.13
C LYS A 245 5.24 -7.63 19.41
N LYS A 246 4.29 -8.46 18.96
CA LYS A 246 4.31 -9.91 19.16
C LYS A 246 5.48 -10.59 18.47
N TYR A 247 5.86 -10.11 17.29
CA TYR A 247 7.06 -10.51 16.55
C TYR A 247 8.33 -10.24 17.36
N ARG A 248 8.43 -9.07 18.02
CA ARG A 248 9.57 -8.75 18.90
C ARG A 248 9.62 -9.67 20.12
N PHE A 249 8.48 -10.00 20.73
CA PHE A 249 8.43 -10.94 21.86
C PHE A 249 8.82 -12.37 21.46
N SER A 250 8.35 -12.86 20.29
CA SER A 250 8.72 -14.19 19.77
C SER A 250 10.21 -14.33 19.47
N LEU A 251 10.87 -13.25 19.01
CA LEU A 251 12.32 -13.23 18.77
C LEU A 251 13.13 -13.26 20.07
N ILE A 252 12.59 -12.69 21.15
CA ILE A 252 13.25 -12.74 22.46
C ILE A 252 13.11 -14.14 23.04
N SER A 253 11.93 -14.76 22.99
CA SER A 253 11.72 -16.10 23.55
C SER A 253 12.54 -17.20 22.87
N SER A 254 12.78 -17.11 21.55
CA SER A 254 13.60 -18.09 20.82
C SER A 254 15.11 -17.97 21.05
N VAL A 255 15.56 -16.92 21.73
CA VAL A 255 16.98 -16.73 22.12
C VAL A 255 17.26 -17.36 23.50
N TRP A 256 16.20 -17.70 24.25
CA TRP A 256 16.28 -18.29 25.59
C TRP A 256 15.78 -19.74 25.65
N SER A 257 15.50 -20.35 24.49
CA SER A 257 15.17 -21.77 24.30
C SER A 257 16.25 -22.46 23.49
#